data_AF-A0A941KK00-F1
#
_entry.id   AF-A0A941KK00-F1
#
_cell.length_a   1.000
_cell.length_b   1.000
_cell.length_c   1.000
_cell.angle_alpha   90.00
_cell.angle_beta   90.00
_cell.angle_gamma   90.00
#
_symmetry.space_group_name_H-M   'P 1'
#
loop_
_entity.id
_entity.type
_entity.pdbx_description
1 polymer ?
#
loop_
_entity_poly.entity_id
_entity_poly.type
_entity_poly.pdbx_seq_one_letter_code
_entity_poly.pdbx_strand_id
1 'polypeptide(L)'
;MSEQTAEVRQTIIQLLSHMRDGKEVRDYLNRFSGLDQERFAVIKVGGAVIEEDLEGLAASLAFLQTVGLSPIVVHGGGPQLDTALAEADIKTERVDGLRVTREAAVPVIRETLTRANLALVDAVRDAGGQAAAIPSGVFEAELVDEERLGRVGEPTRIRFDLVAAAARAGQAPILACLGETRDGRTVNVNADAAVRALVHELQPYKIVFLTGTGGLLNEAGEILSSINLATDFENLIAADWVSGGMQLKIEEIKRLLDALPLTSSVSITSPKELTRELFTHAGAGTLIRKGEKIFAVSDKSELDMSRLDALVAAAFGRPVMAGYWEGLTLDQAFVTENYRAAAVTHKMGELVYLDKFAVMDEARGEGLGRAVWQRLVDYAPRLIWRSRTTNPVNGFYFDQCNGAVRRDEWTVFWRGPMDPADLAPVIEHVFALPPTLEDPA
;
A
#
# COMPACT_ATOMS: atom_id res chain seq x y z
N MET A 1 2.78 -24.51 -13.10
CA MET A 1 1.68 -24.70 -12.14
C MET A 1 1.12 -26.09 -12.31
N SER A 2 0.97 -26.88 -11.24
CA SER A 2 0.25 -28.17 -11.31
C SER A 2 -1.27 -27.93 -11.38
N GLU A 3 -2.03 -28.88 -11.92
CA GLU A 3 -3.51 -28.81 -12.00
C GLU A 3 -4.16 -28.56 -10.62
N GLN A 4 -3.62 -29.18 -9.56
CA GLN A 4 -4.11 -28.98 -8.18
C GLN A 4 -3.97 -27.52 -7.70
N THR A 5 -2.88 -26.82 -8.04
CA THR A 5 -2.71 -25.41 -7.65
C THR A 5 -3.71 -24.50 -8.37
N ALA A 6 -4.08 -24.85 -9.61
CA ALA A 6 -5.09 -24.10 -10.37
C ALA A 6 -6.51 -24.30 -9.79
N GLU A 7 -6.82 -25.52 -9.34
CA GLU A 7 -8.11 -25.87 -8.72
C GLU A 7 -8.30 -25.22 -7.34
N VAL A 8 -7.26 -25.25 -6.49
CA VAL A 8 -7.26 -24.56 -5.20
C VAL A 8 -7.44 -23.06 -5.38
N ARG A 9 -6.74 -22.47 -6.37
CA ARG A 9 -6.86 -21.05 -6.70
C ARG A 9 -8.25 -20.66 -7.19
N GLN A 10 -8.88 -21.45 -8.06
CA GLN A 10 -10.26 -21.22 -8.49
C GLN A 10 -11.24 -21.27 -7.32
N THR A 11 -11.07 -22.24 -6.42
CA THR A 11 -11.90 -22.39 -5.22
C THR A 11 -11.74 -21.17 -4.30
N ILE A 12 -10.51 -20.70 -4.08
CA ILE A 12 -10.22 -19.50 -3.28
C ILE A 12 -10.85 -18.26 -3.93
N ILE A 13 -10.69 -18.06 -5.24
CA ILE A 13 -11.31 -16.93 -5.95
C ILE A 13 -12.84 -16.97 -5.85
N GLN A 14 -13.45 -18.15 -5.96
CA GLN A 14 -14.89 -18.34 -5.78
C GLN A 14 -15.36 -18.06 -4.35
N LEU A 15 -14.64 -18.53 -3.34
CA LEU A 15 -14.96 -18.25 -1.92
C LEU A 15 -14.85 -16.75 -1.63
N LEU A 16 -13.76 -16.14 -2.06
CA LEU A 16 -13.55 -14.70 -1.93
C LEU A 16 -14.65 -13.92 -2.65
N SER A 17 -15.14 -14.38 -3.81
CA SER A 17 -16.22 -13.67 -4.53
C SER A 17 -17.52 -13.48 -3.75
N HIS A 18 -17.74 -14.26 -2.69
CA HIS A 18 -18.90 -14.16 -1.82
C HIS A 18 -18.62 -13.39 -0.52
N MET A 19 -17.37 -12.97 -0.28
CA MET A 19 -16.96 -12.17 0.89
C MET A 19 -17.05 -10.68 0.60
N ARG A 20 -17.38 -9.88 1.62
CA ARG A 20 -17.53 -8.42 1.53
C ARG A 20 -16.28 -7.73 0.95
N ASP A 21 -15.09 -8.22 1.30
CA ASP A 21 -13.79 -7.68 0.84
C ASP A 21 -13.18 -8.47 -0.33
N GLY A 22 -13.96 -9.38 -0.92
CA GLY A 22 -13.51 -10.33 -1.95
C GLY A 22 -13.04 -9.74 -3.26
N LYS A 23 -13.44 -8.50 -3.56
CA LYS A 23 -13.06 -7.80 -4.79
C LYS A 23 -11.56 -7.49 -4.79
N GLU A 24 -11.03 -6.92 -3.70
CA GLU A 24 -9.62 -6.53 -3.61
C GLU A 24 -8.69 -7.74 -3.73
N VAL A 25 -9.00 -8.83 -3.02
CA VAL A 25 -8.20 -10.05 -3.11
C VAL A 25 -8.18 -10.57 -4.54
N ARG A 26 -9.32 -10.53 -5.26
CA ARG A 26 -9.36 -10.92 -6.67
C ARG A 26 -8.51 -10.00 -7.55
N ASP A 27 -8.54 -8.70 -7.32
CA ASP A 27 -7.74 -7.74 -8.08
C ASP A 27 -6.24 -8.00 -7.88
N TYR A 28 -5.81 -8.26 -6.64
CA TYR A 28 -4.44 -8.71 -6.35
C TYR A 28 -4.10 -10.03 -7.04
N LEU A 29 -4.96 -11.04 -6.91
CA LEU A 29 -4.74 -12.36 -7.53
C LEU A 29 -4.72 -12.27 -9.06
N ASN A 30 -5.52 -11.41 -9.67
CA ASN A 30 -5.48 -11.20 -11.11
C ASN A 30 -4.16 -10.52 -11.52
N ARG A 31 -3.78 -9.44 -10.82
CA ARG A 31 -2.58 -8.65 -11.10
C ARG A 31 -1.29 -9.44 -10.91
N PHE A 32 -1.18 -10.21 -9.84
CA PHE A 32 0.06 -10.89 -9.43
C PHE A 32 0.09 -12.37 -9.76
N SER A 33 -0.79 -12.85 -10.63
CA SER A 33 -0.80 -14.27 -11.00
C SER A 33 0.07 -14.67 -12.18
N GLY A 34 0.71 -13.71 -12.83
CA GLY A 34 1.54 -13.91 -14.01
C GLY A 34 3.02 -13.70 -13.74
N LEU A 35 3.68 -13.00 -14.67
CA LEU A 35 5.12 -12.73 -14.68
C LEU A 35 5.59 -11.76 -13.57
N ASP A 36 4.67 -11.11 -12.86
CA ASP A 36 4.96 -10.14 -11.80
C ASP A 36 4.83 -10.73 -10.38
N GLN A 37 4.85 -12.05 -10.21
CA GLN A 37 4.66 -12.70 -8.90
C GLN A 37 5.63 -12.20 -7.83
N GLU A 38 6.92 -12.09 -8.17
CA GLU A 38 7.96 -11.57 -7.28
C GLU A 38 7.76 -10.09 -6.92
N ARG A 39 7.06 -9.31 -7.76
CA ARG A 39 6.82 -7.88 -7.55
C ARG A 39 5.62 -7.59 -6.65
N PHE A 40 4.95 -8.61 -6.15
CA PHE A 40 3.83 -8.44 -5.23
C PHE A 40 4.24 -7.70 -3.97
N ALA A 41 5.13 -8.30 -3.16
CA ALA A 41 5.49 -7.75 -1.86
C ALA A 41 6.92 -8.07 -1.44
N VAL A 42 7.59 -7.09 -0.82
CA VAL A 42 8.78 -7.29 0.01
C VAL A 42 8.38 -7.14 1.47
N ILE A 43 8.52 -8.19 2.27
CA ILE A 43 8.13 -8.23 3.67
C ILE A 43 9.38 -8.27 4.55
N LYS A 44 9.65 -7.18 5.26
CA LYS A 44 10.69 -7.14 6.29
C LYS A 44 10.15 -7.68 7.60
N VAL A 45 10.82 -8.68 8.16
CA VAL A 45 10.53 -9.25 9.46
C VAL A 45 11.64 -8.86 10.46
N GLY A 46 11.26 -8.22 11.56
CA GLY A 46 12.18 -7.98 12.66
C GLY A 46 12.56 -9.27 13.38
N GLY A 47 13.80 -9.39 13.85
CA GLY A 47 14.26 -10.60 14.57
C GLY A 47 13.38 -10.93 15.79
N ALA A 48 12.92 -9.93 16.54
CA ALA A 48 12.02 -10.12 17.68
C ALA A 48 10.70 -10.81 17.29
N VAL A 49 10.15 -10.51 16.12
CA VAL A 49 8.91 -11.14 15.63
C VAL A 49 9.10 -12.64 15.40
N ILE A 50 10.27 -13.06 14.92
CA ILE A 50 10.62 -14.48 14.72
C ILE A 50 10.73 -15.21 16.06
N GLU A 51 11.13 -14.52 17.14
CA GLU A 51 11.25 -15.12 18.46
C GLU A 51 9.92 -15.16 19.22
N GLU A 52 9.11 -14.11 19.09
CA GLU A 52 7.89 -13.91 19.86
C GLU A 52 6.63 -14.52 19.22
N ASP A 53 6.52 -14.51 17.88
CA ASP A 53 5.31 -14.91 17.16
C ASP A 53 5.63 -15.64 15.84
N LEU A 54 6.48 -16.67 15.92
CA LEU A 54 6.86 -17.47 14.75
C LEU A 54 5.67 -18.16 14.08
N GLU A 55 4.76 -18.71 14.89
CA GLU A 55 3.58 -19.43 14.40
C GLU A 55 2.61 -18.50 13.67
N GLY A 56 2.30 -17.32 14.26
CA GLY A 56 1.42 -16.33 13.62
C GLY A 56 2.03 -15.74 12.36
N LEU A 57 3.34 -15.49 12.36
CA LEU A 57 4.09 -15.11 11.16
C LEU A 57 4.03 -16.17 10.08
N ALA A 58 4.32 -17.43 10.43
CA ALA A 58 4.31 -18.54 9.49
C ALA A 58 2.93 -18.77 8.86
N ALA A 59 1.87 -18.74 9.67
CA ALA A 59 0.49 -18.88 9.19
C ALA A 59 0.10 -17.76 8.21
N SER A 60 0.53 -16.52 8.48
CA SER A 60 0.22 -15.38 7.62
C SER A 60 0.97 -15.44 6.29
N LEU A 61 2.24 -15.84 6.30
CA LEU A 61 3.04 -16.06 5.09
C LEU A 61 2.53 -17.26 4.28
N ALA A 62 2.16 -18.35 4.95
CA ALA A 62 1.55 -19.52 4.33
C ALA A 62 0.22 -19.17 3.65
N PHE A 63 -0.62 -18.36 4.29
CA PHE A 63 -1.86 -17.87 3.67
C PHE A 63 -1.58 -17.12 2.36
N LEU A 64 -0.66 -16.16 2.35
CA LEU A 64 -0.31 -15.41 1.13
C LEU A 64 0.17 -16.35 0.02
N GLN A 65 1.04 -17.30 0.35
CA GLN A 65 1.55 -18.26 -0.62
C GLN A 65 0.45 -19.18 -1.17
N THR A 66 -0.42 -19.71 -0.32
CA THR A 66 -1.48 -20.65 -0.71
C THR A 66 -2.55 -20.01 -1.59
N VAL A 67 -2.82 -18.70 -1.41
CA VAL A 67 -3.71 -17.96 -2.32
C VAL A 67 -3.06 -17.65 -3.68
N GLY A 68 -1.74 -17.87 -3.83
CA GLY A 68 -1.00 -17.71 -5.08
C GLY A 68 -0.15 -16.43 -5.15
N LEU A 69 0.12 -15.79 -4.02
CA LEU A 69 0.99 -14.63 -3.92
C LEU A 69 2.35 -15.06 -3.34
N SER A 70 3.46 -14.67 -3.96
CA SER A 70 4.80 -15.10 -3.52
C SER A 70 5.57 -13.93 -2.89
N PRO A 71 5.34 -13.59 -1.61
CA PRO A 71 6.06 -12.50 -0.97
C PRO A 71 7.55 -12.84 -0.81
N ILE A 72 8.43 -11.88 -1.09
CA ILE A 72 9.85 -11.97 -0.75
C ILE A 72 10.01 -11.53 0.70
N VAL A 73 10.43 -12.45 1.55
CA VAL A 73 10.57 -12.21 2.99
C VAL A 73 12.04 -11.93 3.30
N VAL A 74 12.34 -10.83 3.97
CA VAL A 74 13.69 -10.47 4.42
C VAL A 74 13.69 -10.44 5.93
N HIS A 75 14.59 -11.19 6.56
CA HIS A 75 14.69 -11.18 8.02
C HIS A 75 16.10 -10.84 8.51
N GLY A 76 16.13 -10.15 9.65
CA GLY A 76 17.32 -10.01 10.47
C GLY A 76 17.34 -11.04 11.60
N GLY A 77 18.29 -10.87 12.53
CA GLY A 77 18.39 -11.72 13.72
C GLY A 77 18.49 -10.94 15.02
N GLY A 78 18.10 -9.66 15.05
CA GLY A 78 18.28 -8.71 16.17
C GLY A 78 18.60 -9.32 17.54
N PRO A 79 17.58 -9.77 18.31
CA PRO A 79 17.78 -10.39 19.63
C PRO A 79 18.55 -11.71 19.60
N GLN A 80 18.28 -12.59 18.62
CA GLN A 80 18.97 -13.88 18.49
C GLN A 80 20.49 -13.72 18.30
N LEU A 81 20.90 -12.69 17.56
CA LEU A 81 22.29 -12.31 17.36
C LEU A 81 22.90 -11.72 18.63
N ASP A 82 22.15 -10.92 19.38
CA ASP A 82 22.63 -10.38 20.66
C ASP A 82 22.92 -11.51 21.65
N THR A 83 22.02 -12.49 21.78
CA THR A 83 22.21 -13.67 22.62
C THR A 83 23.38 -14.53 22.15
N ALA A 84 23.42 -14.92 20.88
CA ALA A 84 24.46 -15.81 20.36
C ALA A 84 25.88 -15.19 20.41
N LEU A 85 26.00 -13.88 20.19
CA LEU A 85 27.29 -13.19 20.32
C LEU A 85 27.73 -13.11 21.79
N ALA A 86 26.81 -12.88 22.72
CA ALA A 86 27.10 -12.88 24.15
C ALA A 86 27.56 -14.27 24.63
N GLU A 87 26.91 -15.35 24.19
CA GLU A 87 27.31 -16.74 24.49
C GLU A 87 28.69 -17.10 23.93
N ALA A 88 29.13 -16.44 22.85
CA ALA A 88 30.46 -16.58 22.27
C ALA A 88 31.50 -15.62 22.86
N ASP A 89 31.17 -14.88 23.94
CA ASP A 89 31.99 -13.83 24.56
C ASP A 89 32.41 -12.71 23.59
N ILE A 90 31.61 -12.46 22.55
CA ILE A 90 31.83 -11.40 21.57
C ILE A 90 31.01 -10.16 21.96
N LYS A 91 31.71 -9.07 22.29
CA LYS A 91 31.06 -7.80 22.62
C LYS A 91 30.32 -7.22 21.41
N THR A 92 29.05 -6.88 21.62
CA THR A 92 28.25 -6.17 20.62
C THR A 92 28.45 -4.67 20.78
N GLU A 93 28.96 -4.02 19.73
CA GLU A 93 29.11 -2.57 19.63
C GLU A 93 28.22 -2.04 18.50
N ARG A 94 27.65 -0.85 18.68
CA ARG A 94 26.89 -0.17 17.64
C ARG A 94 27.47 1.21 17.38
N VAL A 95 27.63 1.51 16.10
CA VAL A 95 28.13 2.79 15.60
C VAL A 95 27.21 3.23 14.47
N ASP A 96 26.65 4.44 14.56
CA ASP A 96 25.66 4.99 13.61
C ASP A 96 24.45 4.06 13.37
N GLY A 97 24.02 3.35 14.42
CA GLY A 97 22.92 2.37 14.34
C GLY A 97 23.30 1.03 13.72
N LEU A 98 24.49 0.89 13.13
CA LEU A 98 25.01 -0.34 12.55
C LEU A 98 25.72 -1.19 13.62
N ARG A 99 25.57 -2.51 13.55
CA ARG A 99 26.27 -3.46 14.42
C ARG A 99 27.69 -3.66 13.90
N VAL A 100 28.68 -3.23 14.68
CA VAL A 100 30.09 -3.49 14.37
C VAL A 100 30.32 -4.99 14.33
N THR A 101 30.84 -5.49 13.21
CA THR A 101 30.98 -6.92 12.96
C THR A 101 32.44 -7.25 12.74
N ARG A 102 33.17 -7.57 13.81
CA ARG A 102 34.57 -8.00 13.69
C ARG A 102 34.65 -9.40 13.07
N GLU A 103 35.80 -9.77 12.54
CA GLU A 103 36.00 -11.03 11.80
C GLU A 103 35.59 -12.28 12.60
N ALA A 104 35.88 -12.30 13.91
CA ALA A 104 35.49 -13.37 14.82
C ALA A 104 33.96 -13.52 14.99
N ALA A 105 33.18 -12.46 14.75
CA ALA A 105 31.72 -12.48 14.87
C ALA A 105 31.03 -13.07 13.63
N VAL A 106 31.70 -13.10 12.47
CA VAL A 106 31.09 -13.51 11.19
C VAL A 106 30.56 -14.95 11.23
N PRO A 107 31.30 -15.96 11.74
CA PRO A 107 30.78 -17.32 11.82
C PRO A 107 29.52 -17.43 12.68
N VAL A 108 29.50 -16.76 13.83
CA VAL A 108 28.36 -16.76 14.77
C VAL A 108 27.14 -16.10 14.13
N ILE A 109 27.31 -14.93 13.50
CA ILE A 109 26.23 -14.24 12.79
C ILE A 109 25.68 -15.10 11.66
N ARG A 110 26.56 -15.70 10.84
CA ARG A 110 26.15 -16.55 9.73
C ARG A 110 25.34 -17.75 10.19
N GLU A 111 25.81 -18.44 11.23
CA GLU A 111 25.11 -19.62 11.78
C GLU A 111 23.75 -19.23 12.36
N THR A 112 23.70 -18.18 13.19
CA THR A 112 22.46 -17.73 13.82
C THR A 112 21.42 -17.28 12.80
N LEU A 113 21.81 -16.50 11.79
CA LEU A 113 20.89 -16.08 10.73
C LEU A 113 20.43 -17.25 9.87
N THR A 114 21.32 -18.19 9.55
CA THR A 114 20.94 -19.41 8.80
C THR A 114 19.96 -20.26 9.59
N ARG A 115 20.17 -20.41 10.91
CA ARG A 115 19.27 -21.15 11.79
C ARG A 115 17.89 -20.51 11.86
N ALA A 116 17.83 -19.19 12.04
CA ALA A 116 16.56 -18.45 12.03
C ALA A 116 15.85 -18.53 10.67
N ASN A 117 16.62 -18.51 9.57
CA ASN A 117 16.09 -18.67 8.21
C ASN A 117 15.40 -20.03 8.02
N LEU A 118 16.09 -21.11 8.39
CA LEU A 118 15.55 -22.46 8.31
C LEU A 118 14.32 -22.64 9.22
N ALA A 119 14.39 -22.15 10.46
CA ALA A 119 13.27 -22.22 11.40
C ALA A 119 12.01 -21.54 10.84
N LEU A 120 12.14 -20.36 10.23
CA LEU A 120 11.02 -19.67 9.60
C LEU A 120 10.49 -20.43 8.37
N VAL A 121 11.38 -20.96 7.53
CA VAL A 121 10.99 -21.76 6.36
C VAL A 121 10.23 -23.01 6.76
N ASP A 122 10.71 -23.72 7.77
CA ASP A 122 10.07 -24.94 8.27
C ASP A 122 8.72 -24.61 8.92
N ALA A 123 8.63 -23.54 9.73
CA ALA A 123 7.37 -23.09 10.30
C ALA A 123 6.32 -22.74 9.22
N VAL A 124 6.72 -22.06 8.13
CA VAL A 124 5.82 -21.77 6.99
C VAL A 124 5.32 -23.05 6.32
N ARG A 125 6.18 -24.05 6.18
CA ARG A 125 5.81 -25.35 5.60
C ARG A 125 4.87 -26.13 6.53
N ASP A 126 5.12 -26.12 7.82
CA ASP A 126 4.27 -26.75 8.83
C ASP A 126 2.89 -26.10 8.90
N ALA A 127 2.81 -24.78 8.65
CA ALA A 127 1.56 -24.05 8.48
C ALA A 127 0.83 -24.32 7.14
N GLY A 128 1.37 -25.20 6.28
CA GLY A 128 0.76 -25.62 5.01
C GLY A 128 1.16 -24.76 3.81
N GLY A 129 2.09 -23.82 3.97
CA GLY A 129 2.64 -23.01 2.88
C GLY A 129 3.85 -23.66 2.20
N GLN A 130 4.40 -22.98 1.19
CA GLN A 130 5.67 -23.35 0.57
C GLN A 130 6.67 -22.20 0.66
N ALA A 131 7.86 -22.49 1.19
CA ALA A 131 8.93 -21.52 1.32
C ALA A 131 10.28 -22.09 0.87
N ALA A 132 11.15 -21.21 0.38
CA ALA A 132 12.53 -21.50 0.00
C ALA A 132 13.51 -20.79 0.93
N ALA A 133 14.44 -21.55 1.50
CA ALA A 133 15.53 -21.00 2.32
C ALA A 133 16.59 -20.38 1.42
N ILE A 134 16.87 -19.09 1.60
CA ILE A 134 17.90 -18.36 0.87
C ILE A 134 18.78 -17.60 1.90
N PRO A 135 19.66 -18.31 2.62
CA PRO A 135 20.48 -17.70 3.67
C PRO A 135 21.61 -16.82 3.12
N SER A 136 22.07 -17.04 1.87
CA SER A 136 23.07 -16.19 1.21
C SER A 136 22.88 -16.19 -0.31
N GLY A 137 23.78 -15.51 -1.04
CA GLY A 137 23.80 -15.54 -2.51
C GLY A 137 22.98 -14.42 -3.19
N VAL A 138 22.11 -13.71 -2.47
CA VAL A 138 21.28 -12.62 -3.04
C VAL A 138 21.98 -11.26 -3.00
N PHE A 139 22.60 -10.91 -1.87
CA PHE A 139 23.19 -9.58 -1.69
C PHE A 139 24.68 -9.60 -2.04
N GLU A 140 25.05 -9.01 -3.17
CA GLU A 140 26.44 -8.61 -3.41
C GLU A 140 26.65 -7.23 -2.75
N ALA A 141 27.66 -7.12 -1.89
CA ALA A 141 27.86 -5.96 -1.04
C ALA A 141 29.33 -5.51 -1.00
N GLU A 142 29.55 -4.21 -0.81
CA GLU A 142 30.87 -3.65 -0.55
C GLU A 142 30.99 -3.26 0.93
N LEU A 143 32.20 -3.35 1.48
CA LEU A 143 32.44 -2.98 2.88
C LEU A 143 32.24 -1.48 3.06
N VAL A 144 31.47 -1.10 4.09
CA VAL A 144 31.14 0.31 4.36
C VAL A 144 32.35 1.06 4.89
N ASP A 145 32.96 0.51 5.95
CA ASP A 145 34.10 1.08 6.67
C ASP A 145 34.76 -0.07 7.44
N GLU A 146 35.72 -0.76 6.80
CA GLU A 146 36.30 -1.99 7.35
C GLU A 146 37.05 -1.74 8.67
N GLU A 147 37.65 -0.56 8.83
CA GLU A 147 38.39 -0.21 10.04
C GLU A 147 37.45 0.02 11.23
N ARG A 148 36.37 0.80 11.03
CA ARG A 148 35.45 1.18 12.11
C ARG A 148 34.36 0.16 12.37
N LEU A 149 33.80 -0.43 11.30
CA LEU A 149 32.63 -1.31 11.35
C LEU A 149 32.97 -2.78 11.13
N GLY A 150 34.16 -3.10 10.61
CA GLY A 150 34.56 -4.48 10.29
C GLY A 150 33.85 -5.01 9.05
N ARG A 151 33.37 -6.25 9.11
CA ARG A 151 32.69 -7.01 8.05
C ARG A 151 31.22 -6.60 7.90
N VAL A 152 30.95 -5.30 7.83
CA VAL A 152 29.62 -4.73 7.54
C VAL A 152 29.58 -4.26 6.10
N GLY A 153 28.59 -4.71 5.33
CA GLY A 153 28.43 -4.41 3.92
C GLY A 153 27.20 -3.57 3.59
N GLU A 154 27.34 -2.67 2.61
CA GLU A 154 26.21 -2.03 1.91
C GLU A 154 25.95 -2.81 0.61
N PRO A 155 24.71 -3.27 0.36
CA PRO A 155 24.38 -3.96 -0.89
C PRO A 155 24.59 -3.03 -2.10
N THR A 156 25.39 -3.48 -3.06
CA THR A 156 25.65 -2.75 -4.31
C THR A 156 25.00 -3.41 -5.51
N ARG A 157 24.66 -4.70 -5.41
CA ARG A 157 23.93 -5.44 -6.45
C ARG A 157 23.09 -6.55 -5.84
N ILE A 158 21.89 -6.73 -6.39
CA ILE A 158 21.00 -7.83 -6.03
C ILE A 158 21.06 -8.92 -7.11
N ARG A 159 21.30 -10.17 -6.70
CA ARG A 159 21.29 -11.36 -7.58
C ARG A 159 19.97 -12.10 -7.41
N PHE A 160 19.10 -11.98 -8.41
CA PHE A 160 17.73 -12.49 -8.35
C PHE A 160 17.56 -13.95 -8.73
N ASP A 161 18.59 -14.66 -9.20
CA ASP A 161 18.46 -16.00 -9.75
C ASP A 161 17.75 -16.98 -8.79
N LEU A 162 18.14 -16.96 -7.51
CA LEU A 162 17.54 -17.80 -6.46
C LEU A 162 16.12 -17.35 -6.09
N VAL A 163 15.89 -16.05 -6.00
CA VAL A 163 14.58 -15.46 -5.68
C VAL A 163 13.57 -15.80 -6.77
N ALA A 164 13.95 -15.60 -8.02
CA ALA A 164 13.13 -15.89 -9.19
C ALA A 164 12.89 -17.40 -9.36
N ALA A 165 13.87 -18.24 -9.01
CA ALA A 165 13.68 -19.70 -9.01
C ALA A 165 12.63 -20.14 -7.98
N ALA A 166 12.67 -19.60 -6.76
CA ALA A 166 11.67 -19.86 -5.73
C ALA A 166 10.28 -19.36 -6.15
N ALA A 167 10.18 -18.13 -6.64
CA ALA A 167 8.92 -17.54 -7.11
C ALA A 167 8.30 -18.37 -8.25
N ARG A 168 9.09 -18.78 -9.25
CA ARG A 168 8.62 -19.67 -10.34
C ARG A 168 8.15 -21.04 -9.85
N ALA A 169 8.72 -21.53 -8.76
CA ALA A 169 8.29 -22.76 -8.09
C ALA A 169 7.03 -22.55 -7.21
N GLY A 170 6.53 -21.32 -7.10
CA GLY A 170 5.40 -20.96 -6.24
C GLY A 170 5.76 -20.95 -4.76
N GLN A 171 7.04 -20.80 -4.41
CA GLN A 171 7.54 -20.78 -3.04
C GLN A 171 7.85 -19.34 -2.62
N ALA A 172 7.48 -18.97 -1.39
CA ALA A 172 7.91 -17.70 -0.81
C ALA A 172 9.44 -17.74 -0.54
N PRO A 173 10.25 -16.89 -1.19
CA PRO A 173 11.67 -16.83 -0.90
C PRO A 173 11.92 -16.11 0.44
N ILE A 174 12.62 -16.78 1.36
CA ILE A 174 12.95 -16.25 2.68
C ILE A 174 14.45 -15.98 2.74
N LEU A 175 14.81 -14.71 2.81
CA LEU A 175 16.17 -14.17 2.68
C LEU A 175 16.70 -13.76 4.06
N ALA A 176 17.91 -14.21 4.39
CA ALA A 176 18.66 -13.68 5.51
C ALA A 176 19.48 -12.44 5.10
N CYS A 177 19.70 -11.52 6.03
CA CYS A 177 20.53 -10.31 5.82
C CYS A 177 22.05 -10.63 5.85
N LEU A 178 22.49 -11.53 4.97
CA LEU A 178 23.89 -11.88 4.75
C LEU A 178 24.29 -11.52 3.32
N GLY A 179 25.40 -10.81 3.18
CA GLY A 179 25.96 -10.42 1.90
C GLY A 179 27.29 -11.10 1.61
N GLU A 180 27.72 -10.96 0.37
CA GLU A 180 29.00 -11.45 -0.12
C GLU A 180 29.70 -10.33 -0.91
N THR A 181 30.97 -10.09 -0.63
CA THR A 181 31.80 -9.22 -1.46
C THR A 181 32.16 -9.91 -2.78
N ARG A 182 32.65 -9.15 -3.77
CA ARG A 182 33.08 -9.70 -5.07
C ARG A 182 34.17 -10.77 -4.98
N ASP A 183 35.02 -10.69 -3.96
CA ASP A 183 36.06 -11.69 -3.65
C ASP A 183 35.55 -12.83 -2.76
N GLY A 184 34.24 -12.91 -2.50
CA GLY A 184 33.59 -14.04 -1.83
C GLY A 184 33.63 -14.00 -0.30
N ARG A 185 33.98 -12.87 0.32
CA ARG A 185 33.93 -12.72 1.79
C ARG A 185 32.49 -12.50 2.24
N THR A 186 32.06 -13.25 3.25
CA THR A 186 30.77 -13.02 3.90
C THR A 186 30.80 -11.73 4.70
N VAL A 187 29.76 -10.91 4.53
CA VAL A 187 29.55 -9.66 5.28
C VAL A 187 28.16 -9.61 5.89
N ASN A 188 28.06 -8.97 7.04
CA ASN A 188 26.79 -8.66 7.68
C ASN A 188 26.13 -7.47 6.96
N VAL A 189 24.86 -7.59 6.60
CA VAL A 189 24.10 -6.54 5.92
C VAL A 189 23.02 -6.02 6.86
N ASN A 190 22.87 -4.70 6.94
CA ASN A 190 21.76 -4.11 7.69
C ASN A 190 20.42 -4.43 7.02
N ALA A 191 19.40 -4.80 7.80
CA ALA A 191 18.11 -5.22 7.25
C ALA A 191 17.38 -4.10 6.47
N ASP A 192 17.49 -2.83 6.90
CA ASP A 192 16.90 -1.71 6.17
C ASP A 192 17.67 -1.43 4.87
N ALA A 193 19.00 -1.57 4.86
CA ALA A 193 19.80 -1.49 3.64
C ALA A 193 19.49 -2.61 2.65
N ALA A 194 19.32 -3.85 3.14
CA ALA A 194 18.89 -4.98 2.32
C ALA A 194 17.51 -4.73 1.67
N VAL A 195 16.55 -4.24 2.46
CA VAL A 195 15.20 -3.91 1.96
C VAL A 195 15.27 -2.77 0.94
N ARG A 196 16.02 -1.69 1.21
CA ARG A 196 16.21 -0.61 0.23
C ARG A 196 16.71 -1.12 -1.11
N ALA A 197 17.77 -1.92 -1.10
CA ALA A 197 18.38 -2.43 -2.32
C ALA A 197 17.44 -3.38 -3.08
N LEU A 198 16.71 -4.25 -2.36
CA LEU A 198 15.69 -5.12 -2.96
C LEU A 198 14.54 -4.31 -3.57
N VAL A 199 14.01 -3.34 -2.83
CA VAL A 199 12.88 -2.52 -3.27
C VAL A 199 13.25 -1.69 -4.49
N HIS A 200 14.47 -1.14 -4.52
CA HIS A 200 14.95 -0.38 -5.66
C HIS A 200 15.01 -1.21 -6.94
N GLU A 201 15.56 -2.43 -6.86
CA GLU A 201 15.74 -3.28 -8.04
C GLU A 201 14.44 -3.98 -8.47
N LEU A 202 13.59 -4.39 -7.51
CA LEU A 202 12.36 -5.15 -7.78
C LEU A 202 11.15 -4.26 -8.12
N GLN A 203 11.13 -3.04 -7.60
CA GLN A 203 9.99 -2.12 -7.74
C GLN A 203 8.64 -2.76 -7.31
N PRO A 204 8.53 -3.23 -6.04
CA PRO A 204 7.37 -3.97 -5.57
C PRO A 204 6.13 -3.09 -5.39
N TYR A 205 4.96 -3.72 -5.46
CA TYR A 205 3.69 -3.05 -5.19
C TYR A 205 3.46 -2.81 -3.70
N LYS A 206 3.85 -3.77 -2.85
CA LYS A 206 3.80 -3.63 -1.40
C LYS A 206 5.19 -3.76 -0.79
N ILE A 207 5.48 -2.88 0.16
CA ILE A 207 6.55 -3.10 1.14
C ILE A 207 5.87 -3.23 2.48
N VAL A 208 6.13 -4.30 3.21
CA VAL A 208 5.53 -4.54 4.52
C VAL A 208 6.62 -4.61 5.56
N PHE A 209 6.48 -3.83 6.64
CA PHE A 209 7.31 -3.94 7.83
C PHE A 209 6.50 -4.59 8.93
N LEU A 210 6.88 -5.82 9.30
CA LEU A 210 6.25 -6.53 10.41
C LEU A 210 6.93 -6.16 11.73
N THR A 211 6.16 -5.61 12.66
CA THR A 211 6.61 -5.22 14.00
C THR A 211 5.64 -5.71 15.07
N GLY A 212 6.14 -5.92 16.29
CA GLY A 212 5.28 -6.29 17.43
C GLY A 212 4.25 -5.21 17.80
N THR A 213 4.56 -3.93 17.57
CA THR A 213 3.64 -2.82 17.85
C THR A 213 2.45 -2.73 16.90
N GLY A 214 2.53 -3.35 15.72
CA GLY A 214 1.42 -3.37 14.76
C GLY A 214 1.15 -2.07 14.00
N GLY A 215 1.94 -1.01 14.18
CA GLY A 215 1.75 0.26 13.47
C GLY A 215 2.58 1.41 14.03
N LEU A 216 2.42 2.58 13.44
CA LEU A 216 2.84 3.87 14.01
C LEU A 216 1.73 4.42 14.88
N LEU A 217 2.08 5.03 16.01
CA LEU A 217 1.12 5.59 16.94
C LEU A 217 0.97 7.09 16.72
N ASN A 218 -0.22 7.64 16.94
CA ASN A 218 -0.47 9.09 17.01
C ASN A 218 -0.17 9.65 18.42
N GLU A 219 -0.39 10.95 18.61
CA GLU A 219 -0.26 11.63 19.91
C GLU A 219 -1.11 10.99 21.02
N ALA A 220 -2.27 10.43 20.68
CA ALA A 220 -3.16 9.76 21.62
C ALA A 220 -2.73 8.31 21.94
N GLY A 221 -1.66 7.81 21.33
CA GLY A 221 -1.19 6.42 21.48
C GLY A 221 -1.99 5.39 20.68
N GLU A 222 -2.80 5.82 19.72
CA GLU A 222 -3.59 4.97 18.83
C GLU A 222 -2.87 4.75 17.51
N ILE A 223 -3.16 3.64 16.80
CA ILE A 223 -2.56 3.37 15.50
C ILE A 223 -3.01 4.42 14.46
N LEU A 224 -2.05 5.11 13.85
CA LEU A 224 -2.26 5.89 12.64
C LEU A 224 -2.62 4.94 11.50
N SER A 225 -3.87 4.96 11.04
CA SER A 225 -4.31 4.04 9.99
C SER A 225 -3.67 4.34 8.63
N SER A 226 -3.42 5.62 8.32
CA SER A 226 -2.84 6.00 7.04
C SER A 226 -2.04 7.30 7.09
N ILE A 227 -1.05 7.42 6.19
CA ILE A 227 -0.23 8.62 5.97
C ILE A 227 -0.13 8.87 4.46
N ASN A 228 -0.54 10.06 4.02
CA ASN A 228 -0.29 10.57 2.68
C ASN A 228 0.93 11.50 2.72
N LEU A 229 2.07 11.04 2.21
CA LEU A 229 3.33 11.81 2.29
C LEU A 229 3.26 13.15 1.54
N ALA A 230 2.41 13.30 0.52
CA ALA A 230 2.26 14.57 -0.19
C ALA A 230 1.59 15.67 0.65
N THR A 231 0.82 15.31 1.68
CA THR A 231 0.07 16.25 2.53
C THR A 231 0.51 16.25 3.99
N ASP A 232 0.92 15.09 4.51
CA ASP A 232 1.08 14.88 5.95
C ASP A 232 2.54 14.94 6.39
N PHE A 233 3.49 14.75 5.47
CA PHE A 233 4.90 14.56 5.80
C PHE A 233 5.51 15.72 6.60
N GLU A 234 5.41 16.96 6.10
CA GLU A 234 5.99 18.13 6.77
C GLU A 234 5.42 18.33 8.17
N ASN A 235 4.10 18.14 8.32
CA ASN A 235 3.43 18.29 9.62
C ASN A 235 3.83 17.19 10.60
N LEU A 236 3.98 15.94 10.12
CA LEU A 236 4.41 14.81 10.96
C LEU A 236 5.86 14.97 11.42
N ILE A 237 6.77 15.37 10.53
CA ILE A 237 8.19 15.54 10.87
C ILE A 237 8.40 16.72 11.82
N ALA A 238 7.57 17.77 11.73
CA ALA A 238 7.63 18.93 12.61
C ALA A 238 6.89 18.75 13.95
N ALA A 239 6.14 17.66 14.15
CA ALA A 239 5.31 17.47 15.33
C ALA A 239 6.12 16.99 16.55
N ASP A 240 5.95 17.66 17.70
CA ASP A 240 6.69 17.38 18.93
C ASP A 240 6.45 15.96 19.50
N TRP A 241 5.28 15.37 19.24
CA TRP A 241 4.94 14.02 19.72
C TRP A 241 5.60 12.91 18.88
N VAL A 242 6.15 13.24 17.71
CA VAL A 242 6.84 12.26 16.85
C VAL A 242 8.26 12.07 17.37
N SER A 243 8.50 10.92 18.00
CA SER A 243 9.84 10.55 18.48
C SER A 243 10.88 10.50 17.36
N GLY A 244 12.16 10.74 17.68
CA GLY A 244 13.24 10.70 16.69
C GLY A 244 13.36 9.35 15.95
N GLY A 245 13.05 8.23 16.62
CA GLY A 245 13.02 6.92 15.96
C GLY A 245 11.86 6.77 14.96
N MET A 246 10.70 7.37 15.26
CA MET A 246 9.57 7.42 14.33
C MET A 246 9.85 8.35 13.16
N GLN A 247 10.48 9.50 13.40
CA GLN A 247 10.92 10.43 12.37
C GLN A 247 11.83 9.75 11.34
N LEU A 248 12.90 9.07 11.80
CA LEU A 248 13.82 8.33 10.93
C LEU A 248 13.10 7.27 10.09
N LYS A 249 12.10 6.59 10.65
CA LYS A 249 11.31 5.59 9.93
C LYS A 249 10.44 6.23 8.84
N ILE A 250 9.79 7.36 9.12
CA ILE A 250 8.97 8.08 8.13
C ILE A 250 9.85 8.62 6.99
N GLU A 251 11.01 9.20 7.31
CA GLU A 251 11.98 9.68 6.32
C GLU A 251 12.48 8.55 5.41
N GLU A 252 12.81 7.40 5.98
CA GLU A 252 13.27 6.24 5.23
C GLU A 252 12.17 5.69 4.30
N ILE A 253 10.94 5.60 4.82
CA ILE A 253 9.78 5.19 4.03
C ILE A 253 9.50 6.17 2.90
N LYS A 254 9.67 7.48 3.13
CA LYS A 254 9.57 8.48 2.08
C LYS A 254 10.61 8.24 0.99
N ARG A 255 11.88 8.02 1.35
CA ARG A 255 12.95 7.72 0.37
C ARG A 255 12.64 6.48 -0.47
N LEU A 256 12.12 5.42 0.16
CA LEU A 256 11.67 4.22 -0.55
C LEU A 256 10.56 4.54 -1.55
N LEU A 257 9.50 5.21 -1.10
CA LEU A 257 8.33 5.52 -1.93
C LEU A 257 8.61 6.54 -3.03
N ASP A 258 9.55 7.47 -2.82
CA ASP A 258 9.96 8.43 -3.85
C ASP A 258 10.58 7.73 -5.07
N ALA A 259 11.26 6.60 -4.86
CA ALA A 259 11.91 5.78 -5.89
C ALA A 259 11.00 4.70 -6.51
N LEU A 260 9.71 4.70 -6.15
CA LEU A 260 8.73 3.70 -6.60
C LEU A 260 7.56 4.35 -7.37
N PRO A 261 6.78 3.56 -8.14
CA PRO A 261 5.55 4.03 -8.75
C PRO A 261 4.56 4.54 -7.70
N LEU A 262 3.69 5.48 -8.10
CA LEU A 262 2.63 6.04 -7.24
C LEU A 262 1.70 4.98 -6.64
N THR A 263 1.55 3.85 -7.33
CA THR A 263 0.69 2.75 -6.90
C THR A 263 1.31 1.91 -5.77
N SER A 264 2.61 2.05 -5.52
CA SER A 264 3.29 1.34 -4.44
C SER A 264 2.96 1.94 -3.08
N SER A 265 2.92 1.10 -2.06
CA SER A 265 2.66 1.54 -0.68
C SER A 265 3.51 0.77 0.32
N VAL A 266 3.82 1.43 1.43
CA VAL A 266 4.41 0.79 2.61
C VAL A 266 3.31 0.53 3.63
N SER A 267 3.26 -0.68 4.20
CA SER A 267 2.41 -1.00 5.35
C SER A 267 3.28 -1.37 6.55
N ILE A 268 2.98 -0.82 7.73
CA ILE A 268 3.57 -1.24 9.01
C ILE A 268 2.46 -1.91 9.81
N THR A 269 2.59 -3.20 10.07
CA THR A 269 1.55 -3.98 10.76
C THR A 269 2.16 -5.12 11.58
N SER A 270 1.33 -5.89 12.27
CA SER A 270 1.74 -7.09 13.00
C SER A 270 1.53 -8.32 12.12
N PRO A 271 2.20 -9.46 12.41
CA PRO A 271 2.00 -10.68 11.65
C PRO A 271 0.53 -11.09 11.58
N LYS A 272 -0.16 -11.09 12.72
CA LYS A 272 -1.56 -11.49 12.85
C LYS A 272 -2.52 -10.63 12.01
N GLU A 273 -2.20 -9.37 11.81
CA GLU A 273 -3.03 -8.42 11.07
C GLU A 273 -2.63 -8.28 9.59
N LEU A 274 -1.55 -8.96 9.14
CA LEU A 274 -0.99 -8.85 7.80
C LEU A 274 -2.04 -9.06 6.69
N THR A 275 -2.83 -10.12 6.80
CA THR A 275 -3.86 -10.45 5.81
C THR A 275 -4.93 -9.35 5.76
N ARG A 276 -5.36 -8.86 6.92
CA ARG A 276 -6.36 -7.80 6.99
C ARG A 276 -5.84 -6.47 6.44
N GLU A 277 -4.57 -6.14 6.72
CA GLU A 277 -3.89 -4.96 6.19
C GLU A 277 -3.77 -4.99 4.66
N LEU A 278 -3.49 -6.15 4.08
CA LEU A 278 -3.30 -6.27 2.63
C LEU A 278 -4.60 -6.31 1.82
N PHE A 279 -5.68 -6.84 2.41
CA PHE A 279 -6.90 -7.19 1.68
C PHE A 279 -8.18 -6.50 2.14
N THR A 280 -8.07 -5.51 3.04
CA THR A 280 -9.23 -4.73 3.45
C THR A 280 -8.94 -3.23 3.36
N HIS A 281 -9.95 -2.45 2.96
CA HIS A 281 -9.85 -0.99 2.92
C HIS A 281 -9.57 -0.35 4.28
N ALA A 282 -10.09 -0.94 5.36
CA ALA A 282 -9.88 -0.42 6.71
C ALA A 282 -8.45 -0.68 7.21
N GLY A 283 -7.81 -1.72 6.67
CA GLY A 283 -6.51 -2.20 7.12
C GLY A 283 -6.51 -2.62 8.60
N ALA A 284 -5.31 -2.85 9.11
CA ALA A 284 -5.05 -3.13 10.52
C ALA A 284 -3.57 -2.80 10.86
N GLY A 285 -3.14 -1.64 10.40
CA GLY A 285 -1.81 -1.10 10.64
C GLY A 285 -1.73 0.34 10.14
N THR A 286 -0.51 0.77 9.82
CA THR A 286 -0.27 2.08 9.21
C THR A 286 0.07 1.93 7.74
N LEU A 287 -0.82 2.38 6.87
CA LEU A 287 -0.63 2.42 5.42
C LEU A 287 -0.05 3.76 4.99
N ILE A 288 1.15 3.74 4.40
CA ILE A 288 1.88 4.92 3.97
C ILE A 288 2.01 4.90 2.46
N ARG A 289 1.63 6.00 1.83
CA ARG A 289 1.69 6.18 0.37
C ARG A 289 2.42 7.48 0.06
N LYS A 290 3.08 7.53 -1.10
CA LYS A 290 3.56 8.79 -1.66
C LYS A 290 2.40 9.79 -1.75
N GLY A 291 1.23 9.26 -2.14
CA GLY A 291 -0.01 9.99 -2.25
C GLY A 291 0.08 11.07 -3.32
N GLU A 292 -0.93 11.92 -3.35
CA GLU A 292 -1.04 12.97 -4.35
C GLU A 292 -1.57 14.25 -3.72
N LYS A 293 -1.14 15.38 -4.27
CA LYS A 293 -1.76 16.66 -3.97
C LYS A 293 -3.11 16.74 -4.68
N ILE A 294 -4.04 17.43 -4.04
CA ILE A 294 -5.35 17.75 -4.61
C ILE A 294 -5.35 19.26 -4.86
N PHE A 295 -5.50 19.63 -6.14
CA PHE A 295 -5.62 21.02 -6.57
C PHE A 295 -7.10 21.41 -6.59
N ALA A 296 -7.41 22.60 -6.07
CA ALA A 296 -8.71 23.23 -6.23
C ALA A 296 -8.59 24.29 -7.32
N VAL A 297 -9.29 24.10 -8.42
CA VAL A 297 -9.17 24.88 -9.65
C VAL A 297 -10.52 25.49 -10.01
N SER A 298 -10.61 26.82 -10.02
CA SER A 298 -11.82 27.56 -10.43
C SER A 298 -11.77 28.03 -11.88
N ASP A 299 -10.59 28.11 -12.49
CA ASP A 299 -10.42 28.46 -13.90
C ASP A 299 -10.26 27.19 -14.73
N LYS A 300 -11.22 26.95 -15.62
CA LYS A 300 -11.22 25.77 -16.50
C LYS A 300 -9.98 25.72 -17.42
N SER A 301 -9.35 26.85 -17.72
CA SER A 301 -8.14 26.90 -18.55
C SER A 301 -6.88 26.33 -17.86
N GLU A 302 -6.91 26.20 -16.53
CA GLU A 302 -5.84 25.58 -15.74
C GLU A 302 -5.96 24.05 -15.67
N LEU A 303 -7.07 23.49 -16.17
CA LEU A 303 -7.29 22.04 -16.21
C LEU A 303 -6.75 21.43 -17.49
N ASP A 304 -6.07 20.28 -17.35
CA ASP A 304 -5.81 19.39 -18.46
C ASP A 304 -7.10 18.64 -18.81
N MET A 305 -7.87 19.23 -19.72
CA MET A 305 -9.17 18.70 -20.13
C MET A 305 -9.05 17.33 -20.80
N SER A 306 -7.92 17.03 -21.47
CA SER A 306 -7.71 15.73 -22.09
C SER A 306 -7.57 14.63 -21.04
N ARG A 307 -6.82 14.90 -19.95
CA ARG A 307 -6.68 13.94 -18.84
C ARG A 307 -7.95 13.80 -18.02
N LEU A 308 -8.66 14.91 -17.79
CA LEU A 308 -9.93 14.88 -17.07
C LEU A 308 -11.00 14.09 -17.84
N ASP A 309 -11.06 14.26 -19.16
CA ASP A 309 -11.93 13.48 -20.03
C ASP A 309 -11.63 11.98 -19.96
N ALA A 310 -10.35 11.61 -20.11
CA ALA A 310 -9.91 10.23 -20.01
C ALA A 310 -10.21 9.61 -18.63
N LEU A 311 -10.03 10.37 -17.54
CA LEU A 311 -10.40 9.94 -16.18
C LEU A 311 -11.90 9.65 -16.08
N VAL A 312 -12.75 10.56 -16.55
CA VAL A 312 -14.21 10.38 -16.50
C VAL A 312 -14.59 9.17 -17.34
N ALA A 313 -14.06 9.04 -18.55
CA ALA A 313 -14.31 7.90 -19.42
C ALA A 313 -13.96 6.57 -18.75
N ALA A 314 -12.77 6.49 -18.15
CA ALA A 314 -12.31 5.28 -17.44
C ALA A 314 -13.15 4.98 -16.19
N ALA A 315 -13.47 5.99 -15.37
CA ALA A 315 -14.17 5.80 -14.10
C ALA A 315 -15.64 5.37 -14.28
N PHE A 316 -16.30 5.84 -15.35
CA PHE A 316 -17.70 5.53 -15.66
C PHE A 316 -17.86 4.43 -16.72
N GLY A 317 -16.76 3.98 -17.35
CA GLY A 317 -16.75 2.98 -18.42
C GLY A 317 -17.31 3.48 -19.76
N ARG A 318 -17.46 4.80 -19.92
CA ARG A 318 -18.06 5.45 -21.09
C ARG A 318 -17.68 6.93 -21.14
N PRO A 319 -17.51 7.53 -22.33
CA PRO A 319 -17.12 8.93 -22.46
C PRO A 319 -18.27 9.89 -22.14
N VAL A 320 -17.92 11.17 -21.96
CA VAL A 320 -18.89 12.26 -21.93
C VAL A 320 -19.47 12.52 -23.32
N MET A 321 -20.66 13.10 -23.37
CA MET A 321 -21.27 13.51 -24.63
C MET A 321 -20.45 14.61 -25.32
N ALA A 322 -20.44 14.62 -26.66
CA ALA A 322 -19.81 15.68 -27.44
C ALA A 322 -20.34 17.08 -27.04
N GLY A 323 -19.44 18.05 -26.87
CA GLY A 323 -19.81 19.42 -26.46
C GLY A 323 -20.03 19.60 -24.96
N TYR A 324 -20.00 18.52 -24.16
CA TYR A 324 -20.23 18.60 -22.71
C TYR A 324 -19.22 19.51 -22.03
N TRP A 325 -17.92 19.32 -22.31
CA TRP A 325 -16.89 20.13 -21.68
C TRP A 325 -17.03 21.58 -22.10
N GLU A 326 -17.22 21.89 -23.38
CA GLU A 326 -17.41 23.25 -23.91
C GLU A 326 -18.58 23.97 -23.24
N GLY A 327 -19.69 23.27 -23.01
CA GLY A 327 -20.88 23.80 -22.35
C GLY A 327 -20.80 23.88 -20.82
N LEU A 328 -19.81 23.25 -20.19
CA LEU A 328 -19.66 23.26 -18.74
C LEU A 328 -19.17 24.63 -18.24
N THR A 329 -20.00 25.29 -17.44
CA THR A 329 -19.62 26.44 -16.62
C THR A 329 -19.07 25.95 -15.29
N LEU A 330 -17.74 25.96 -15.15
CA LEU A 330 -17.06 25.48 -13.95
C LEU A 330 -17.33 26.40 -12.74
N ASP A 331 -17.66 25.81 -11.60
CA ASP A 331 -17.63 26.47 -10.29
C ASP A 331 -16.30 26.19 -9.60
N GLN A 332 -16.00 24.91 -9.38
CA GLN A 332 -14.74 24.42 -8.84
C GLN A 332 -14.46 23.00 -9.34
N ALA A 333 -13.18 22.67 -9.50
CA ALA A 333 -12.71 21.32 -9.73
C ALA A 333 -11.65 20.95 -8.70
N PHE A 334 -11.88 19.86 -7.98
CA PHE A 334 -10.89 19.24 -7.10
C PHE A 334 -10.26 18.08 -7.85
N VAL A 335 -9.03 18.26 -8.31
CA VAL A 335 -8.35 17.27 -9.17
C VAL A 335 -7.05 16.86 -8.52
N THR A 336 -6.81 15.55 -8.45
CA THR A 336 -5.53 15.00 -7.99
C THR A 336 -4.43 15.33 -8.99
N GLU A 337 -3.22 15.55 -8.54
CA GLU A 337 -2.04 15.87 -9.36
C GLU A 337 -1.88 14.97 -10.60
N ASN A 338 -2.21 13.68 -10.48
CA ASN A 338 -2.10 12.73 -11.58
C ASN A 338 -3.42 12.38 -12.27
N TYR A 339 -4.50 13.15 -12.03
CA TYR A 339 -5.82 12.96 -12.64
C TYR A 339 -6.35 11.53 -12.46
N ARG A 340 -6.13 10.92 -11.28
CA ARG A 340 -6.69 9.61 -10.90
C ARG A 340 -8.00 9.73 -10.11
N ALA A 341 -8.27 10.91 -9.54
CA ALA A 341 -9.56 11.26 -8.98
C ALA A 341 -9.88 12.74 -9.22
N ALA A 342 -11.17 13.04 -9.44
CA ALA A 342 -11.65 14.39 -9.63
C ALA A 342 -13.10 14.55 -9.13
N ALA A 343 -13.38 15.71 -8.52
CA ALA A 343 -14.73 16.22 -8.33
C ALA A 343 -14.87 17.52 -9.13
N VAL A 344 -15.91 17.63 -9.97
CA VAL A 344 -16.19 18.80 -10.79
C VAL A 344 -17.56 19.32 -10.43
N THR A 345 -17.64 20.61 -10.10
CA THR A 345 -18.88 21.27 -9.68
C THR A 345 -19.28 22.38 -10.64
N HIS A 346 -20.56 22.69 -10.66
CA HIS A 346 -21.09 23.93 -11.22
C HIS A 346 -22.11 24.56 -10.24
N LYS A 347 -22.38 25.87 -10.40
CA LYS A 347 -23.34 26.59 -9.58
C LYS A 347 -24.78 26.31 -10.02
N MET A 348 -25.64 26.01 -9.05
CA MET A 348 -27.08 25.87 -9.25
C MET A 348 -27.81 26.80 -8.28
N GLY A 349 -27.90 28.08 -8.68
CA GLY A 349 -28.32 29.16 -7.78
C GLY A 349 -27.32 29.35 -6.63
N GLU A 350 -27.82 29.35 -5.40
CA GLU A 350 -27.00 29.43 -4.17
C GLU A 350 -26.38 28.08 -3.76
N LEU A 351 -26.73 26.99 -4.46
CA LEU A 351 -26.22 25.65 -4.18
C LEU A 351 -25.06 25.30 -5.12
N VAL A 352 -24.19 24.42 -4.62
CA VAL A 352 -23.18 23.76 -5.45
C VAL A 352 -23.74 22.42 -5.91
N TYR A 353 -23.68 22.17 -7.22
CA TYR A 353 -24.03 20.89 -7.80
C TYR A 353 -22.75 20.12 -8.18
N LEU A 354 -22.63 18.88 -7.70
CA LEU A 354 -21.56 17.97 -8.10
C LEU A 354 -21.94 17.26 -9.41
N ASP A 355 -21.23 17.63 -10.48
CA ASP A 355 -21.52 17.19 -11.84
C ASP A 355 -20.75 15.92 -12.22
N LYS A 356 -19.47 15.85 -11.82
CA LYS A 356 -18.64 14.66 -11.98
C LYS A 356 -17.95 14.33 -10.68
N PHE A 357 -18.02 13.07 -10.29
CA PHE A 357 -17.14 12.49 -9.29
C PHE A 357 -16.53 11.23 -9.89
N ALA A 358 -15.32 11.36 -10.40
CA ALA A 358 -14.61 10.32 -11.12
C ALA A 358 -13.42 9.84 -10.27
N VAL A 359 -13.33 8.55 -10.04
CA VAL A 359 -12.22 7.92 -9.31
C VAL A 359 -11.89 6.63 -10.04
N MET A 360 -10.65 6.50 -10.53
CA MET A 360 -10.16 5.26 -11.16
C MET A 360 -10.27 4.10 -10.17
N ASP A 361 -10.56 2.89 -10.64
CA ASP A 361 -10.74 1.73 -9.75
C ASP A 361 -9.53 1.48 -8.86
N GLU A 362 -8.33 1.60 -9.42
CA GLU A 362 -7.05 1.50 -8.70
C GLU A 362 -6.92 2.53 -7.58
N ALA A 363 -7.50 3.73 -7.74
CA ALA A 363 -7.41 4.84 -6.79
C ALA A 363 -8.46 4.75 -5.65
N ARG A 364 -9.51 3.93 -5.80
CA ARG A 364 -10.59 3.81 -4.80
C ARG A 364 -10.10 3.17 -3.49
N GLY A 365 -9.26 2.14 -3.59
CA GLY A 365 -8.62 1.49 -2.44
C GLY A 365 -7.46 2.28 -1.83
N GLU A 366 -7.07 3.40 -2.43
CA GLU A 366 -6.00 4.26 -1.93
C GLU A 366 -6.49 5.38 -1.01
N GLY A 367 -7.80 5.49 -0.81
CA GLY A 367 -8.41 6.59 -0.07
C GLY A 367 -8.47 7.91 -0.85
N LEU A 368 -7.96 7.94 -2.09
CA LEU A 368 -7.88 9.16 -2.91
C LEU A 368 -9.27 9.75 -3.20
N GLY A 369 -10.25 8.89 -3.50
CA GLY A 369 -11.64 9.32 -3.68
C GLY A 369 -12.23 9.98 -2.43
N ARG A 370 -11.94 9.43 -1.24
CA ARG A 370 -12.38 10.03 0.04
C ARG A 370 -11.69 11.37 0.30
N ALA A 371 -10.40 11.48 -0.02
CA ALA A 371 -9.65 12.73 0.13
C ALA A 371 -10.19 13.84 -0.79
N VAL A 372 -10.47 13.53 -2.07
CA VAL A 372 -11.11 14.47 -3.00
C VAL A 372 -12.50 14.85 -2.53
N TRP A 373 -13.30 13.87 -2.08
CA TRP A 373 -14.62 14.11 -1.52
C TRP A 373 -14.58 15.04 -0.30
N GLN A 374 -13.61 14.84 0.61
CA GLN A 374 -13.47 15.68 1.79
C GLN A 374 -13.20 17.14 1.40
N ARG A 375 -12.26 17.38 0.47
CA ARG A 375 -12.00 18.73 -0.05
C ARG A 375 -13.23 19.38 -0.68
N LEU A 376 -14.02 18.58 -1.41
CA LEU A 376 -15.28 19.04 -1.99
C LEU A 376 -16.28 19.47 -0.90
N VAL A 377 -16.53 18.64 0.11
CA VAL A 377 -17.55 18.96 1.13
C VAL A 377 -17.11 20.05 2.11
N ASP A 378 -15.80 20.24 2.29
CA ASP A 378 -15.23 21.36 3.04
C ASP A 378 -15.47 22.69 2.28
N TYR A 379 -15.33 22.66 0.95
CA TYR A 379 -15.63 23.81 0.09
C TYR A 379 -17.14 24.07 -0.05
N ALA A 380 -17.94 23.01 -0.18
CA ALA A 380 -19.37 23.07 -0.40
C ALA A 380 -20.15 22.38 0.74
N PRO A 381 -20.34 23.04 1.90
CA PRO A 381 -21.15 22.51 2.99
C PRO A 381 -22.60 22.22 2.59
N ARG A 382 -23.12 22.97 1.60
CA ARG A 382 -24.42 22.77 0.95
C ARG A 382 -24.21 22.26 -0.46
N LEU A 383 -24.35 20.94 -0.64
CA LEU A 383 -24.06 20.22 -1.87
C LEU A 383 -25.28 19.43 -2.33
N ILE A 384 -25.55 19.42 -3.63
CA ILE A 384 -26.56 18.55 -4.25
C ILE A 384 -25.93 17.78 -5.42
N TRP A 385 -26.35 16.53 -5.63
CA TRP A 385 -25.84 15.71 -6.72
C TRP A 385 -26.84 14.63 -7.10
N ARG A 386 -26.61 13.97 -8.23
CA ARG A 386 -27.37 12.79 -8.62
C ARG A 386 -26.47 11.66 -9.04
N SER A 387 -27.00 10.45 -8.99
CA SER A 387 -26.33 9.23 -9.40
C SER A 387 -27.33 8.28 -10.02
N ARG A 388 -26.89 7.47 -10.99
CA ARG A 388 -27.71 6.37 -11.51
C ARG A 388 -28.03 5.42 -10.37
N THR A 389 -29.24 4.90 -10.33
CA THR A 389 -29.69 4.01 -9.26
C THR A 389 -28.86 2.72 -9.14
N THR A 390 -28.30 2.25 -10.25
CA THR A 390 -27.43 1.06 -10.32
C THR A 390 -25.96 1.34 -10.02
N ASN A 391 -25.58 2.59 -9.73
CA ASN A 391 -24.18 2.94 -9.47
C ASN A 391 -23.68 2.28 -8.17
N PRO A 392 -22.58 1.50 -8.21
CA PRO A 392 -22.02 0.84 -7.02
C PRO A 392 -21.59 1.83 -5.92
N VAL A 393 -21.29 3.09 -6.26
CA VAL A 393 -20.88 4.13 -5.30
C VAL A 393 -22.06 4.64 -4.46
N ASN A 394 -23.32 4.30 -4.79
CA ASN A 394 -24.48 4.80 -4.06
C ASN A 394 -24.44 4.48 -2.56
N GLY A 395 -23.87 3.34 -2.14
CA GLY A 395 -23.68 3.04 -0.72
C GLY A 395 -22.86 4.12 0.00
N PHE A 396 -21.75 4.55 -0.60
CA PHE A 396 -20.96 5.67 -0.10
C PHE A 396 -21.77 6.98 -0.08
N TYR A 397 -22.54 7.28 -1.12
CA TYR A 397 -23.35 8.51 -1.14
C TYR A 397 -24.43 8.54 -0.07
N PHE A 398 -25.08 7.41 0.22
CA PHE A 398 -26.03 7.31 1.33
C PHE A 398 -25.36 7.62 2.67
N ASP A 399 -24.15 7.11 2.90
CA ASP A 399 -23.39 7.38 4.13
C ASP A 399 -22.96 8.86 4.25
N GLN A 400 -22.85 9.60 3.14
CA GLN A 400 -22.37 10.99 3.11
C GLN A 400 -23.49 12.04 3.05
N CYS A 401 -24.72 11.66 2.72
CA CYS A 401 -25.84 12.57 2.51
C CYS A 401 -26.61 12.88 3.80
N ASN A 402 -27.35 14.00 3.80
CA ASN A 402 -28.38 14.29 4.81
C ASN A 402 -29.77 13.84 4.36
N GLY A 403 -29.94 13.57 3.06
CA GLY A 403 -31.11 12.89 2.53
C GLY A 403 -30.95 12.55 1.05
N ALA A 404 -31.88 11.73 0.57
CA ALA A 404 -31.93 11.28 -0.81
C ALA A 404 -33.38 11.06 -1.28
N VAL A 405 -33.62 11.29 -2.56
CA VAL A 405 -34.87 10.94 -3.26
C VAL A 405 -34.52 10.10 -4.47
N ARG A 406 -35.20 8.97 -4.64
CA ARG A 406 -35.01 8.05 -5.77
C ARG A 406 -36.22 8.08 -6.68
N ARG A 407 -36.01 8.20 -7.99
CA ARG A 407 -37.03 8.10 -9.03
C ARG A 407 -36.47 7.42 -10.27
N ASP A 408 -37.17 6.40 -10.75
CA ASP A 408 -36.82 5.64 -11.95
C ASP A 408 -35.33 5.20 -11.95
N GLU A 409 -34.55 5.80 -12.86
CA GLU A 409 -33.13 5.51 -13.10
C GLU A 409 -32.15 6.40 -12.31
N TRP A 410 -32.65 7.42 -11.58
CA TRP A 410 -31.83 8.38 -10.86
C TRP A 410 -32.13 8.41 -9.35
N THR A 411 -31.09 8.70 -8.57
CA THR A 411 -31.20 9.08 -7.17
C THR A 411 -30.55 10.45 -7.01
N VAL A 412 -31.29 11.41 -6.46
CA VAL A 412 -30.79 12.74 -6.07
C VAL A 412 -30.47 12.72 -4.59
N PHE A 413 -29.30 13.24 -4.24
CA PHE A 413 -28.76 13.30 -2.89
C PHE A 413 -28.41 14.74 -2.54
N TRP A 414 -28.44 15.08 -1.25
CA TRP A 414 -27.97 16.38 -0.79
C TRP A 414 -27.27 16.30 0.56
N ARG A 415 -26.47 17.33 0.86
CA ARG A 415 -25.74 17.52 2.11
C ARG A 415 -25.83 18.98 2.54
N GLY A 416 -25.86 19.21 3.85
CA GLY A 416 -25.97 20.52 4.49
C GLY A 416 -27.41 20.84 4.91
N PRO A 417 -27.58 21.82 5.82
CA PRO A 417 -28.90 22.29 6.21
C PRO A 417 -29.59 22.96 5.02
N MET A 418 -30.79 22.49 4.67
CA MET A 418 -31.64 23.06 3.63
C MET A 418 -33.10 22.99 4.06
N ASP A 419 -33.86 24.05 3.80
CA ASP A 419 -35.30 24.05 4.01
C ASP A 419 -35.96 23.11 2.97
N PRO A 420 -36.83 22.16 3.39
CA PRO A 420 -37.58 21.32 2.46
C PRO A 420 -38.34 22.09 1.37
N ALA A 421 -38.84 23.30 1.67
CA ALA A 421 -39.56 24.13 0.71
C ALA A 421 -38.65 24.63 -0.42
N ASP A 422 -37.40 24.98 -0.11
CA ASP A 422 -36.40 25.43 -1.09
C ASP A 422 -35.79 24.25 -1.85
N LEU A 423 -35.74 23.08 -1.23
CA LEU A 423 -35.09 21.89 -1.78
C LEU A 423 -35.93 21.19 -2.86
N ALA A 424 -37.25 21.11 -2.68
CA ALA A 424 -38.15 20.43 -3.61
C ALA A 424 -38.00 20.91 -5.08
N PRO A 425 -38.06 22.22 -5.41
CA PRO A 425 -37.91 22.67 -6.79
C PRO A 425 -36.50 22.38 -7.37
N VAL A 426 -35.46 22.43 -6.54
CA VAL A 426 -34.10 22.08 -6.97
C VAL A 426 -34.01 20.59 -7.28
N ILE A 427 -34.58 19.72 -6.44
CA ILE A 427 -34.63 18.27 -6.69
C ILE A 427 -35.32 17.97 -8.03
N GLU A 428 -36.46 18.59 -8.32
CA GLU A 428 -37.16 18.43 -9.61
C GLU A 428 -36.28 18.86 -10.78
N HIS A 429 -35.58 19.99 -10.64
CA HIS A 429 -34.64 20.47 -11.66
C HIS A 429 -33.49 19.48 -11.88
N VAL A 430 -32.89 18.92 -10.82
CA VAL A 430 -31.80 17.95 -10.91
C VAL A 430 -32.26 16.64 -11.58
N PHE A 431 -33.49 16.18 -11.30
CA PHE A 431 -34.06 15.03 -12.02
C PHE A 431 -34.22 15.30 -13.52
N ALA A 432 -34.59 16.54 -13.89
CA ALA A 432 -34.81 16.93 -15.27
C ALA A 432 -33.52 17.17 -16.08
N LEU A 433 -32.34 17.24 -15.45
CA LEU A 433 -31.08 17.46 -16.17
C LEU A 433 -30.82 16.35 -17.21
N PRO A 434 -30.37 16.66 -18.43
CA PRO A 434 -30.05 15.64 -19.42
C PRO A 434 -28.85 14.79 -18.98
N PRO A 435 -28.74 13.53 -19.43
CA PRO A 435 -27.51 12.75 -19.28
C PRO A 435 -26.32 13.50 -19.88
N THR A 436 -25.16 13.39 -19.25
CA THR A 436 -23.90 14.02 -19.72
C THR A 436 -22.88 13.00 -20.21
N LEU A 437 -23.19 11.72 -20.08
CA LEU A 437 -22.38 10.58 -20.52
C LEU A 437 -23.13 9.86 -21.63
N GLU A 438 -22.40 9.23 -22.53
CA GLU A 438 -23.01 8.38 -23.56
C GLU A 438 -23.81 7.21 -22.94
N ASP A 439 -24.77 6.68 -23.70
CA ASP A 439 -25.51 5.50 -23.27
C ASP A 439 -24.59 4.25 -23.29
N PRO A 440 -24.88 3.23 -22.46
CA PRO A 440 -24.15 1.97 -22.54
C PRO A 440 -24.32 1.36 -23.94
N ALA A 441 -23.22 0.94 -24.55
CA ALA A 441 -23.23 0.21 -25.83
C ALA A 441 -23.94 -1.14 -25.73
#